data_AF-A0A2X2VDE4-F1
#
_entry.id   AF-A0A2X2VDE4-F1
#
_cell.length_a   1.000
_cell.length_b   1.000
_cell.length_c   1.000
_cell.angle_alpha   90.00
_cell.angle_beta   90.00
_cell.angle_gamma   90.00
#
_symmetry.space_group_name_H-M   'P 1'
#
loop_
_entity.id
_entity.type
_entity.pdbx_description
1 polymer ?
#
loop_
_entity_poly.entity_id
_entity_poly.type
_entity_poly.pdbx_seq_one_letter_code
_entity_poly.pdbx_strand_id
1 'polypeptide(L)'
;MLHWAAGKPADINNDPVRYSYDNLTGGSGLELDGSGNVISMEEYYPYGGTARWAARSQTEANYKTVRYSGKERDATGLYYYGYRYYQPWAGRWLSADPAGTVDGLNVFLMVRNNPISLRDDMGLIGENAIEIKELAAKYEEDAEYEVGLARQVLKTAIEKLRQDTLDKQTKERIREVFGRRSFLRKTKTSRIKDELLANFEHMREKLAVSRLFLRS
;
A
#
# COMPACT_ATOMS: atom_id res chain seq x y z
N MET A 1 11.86 -3.78 8.56
CA MET A 1 13.30 -4.14 8.42
C MET A 1 13.96 -3.03 7.64
N LEU A 2 15.14 -2.57 8.06
CA LEU A 2 15.96 -1.64 7.29
C LEU A 2 17.03 -2.45 6.56
N HIS A 3 17.09 -2.40 5.24
CA HIS A 3 18.10 -3.10 4.45
C HIS A 3 18.94 -2.07 3.69
N TRP A 4 20.26 -2.06 3.91
CA TRP A 4 21.19 -1.21 3.17
C TRP A 4 21.95 -2.03 2.13
N ALA A 5 21.77 -1.68 0.86
CA ALA A 5 22.60 -2.18 -0.23
C ALA A 5 23.97 -1.46 -0.29
N ALA A 6 24.03 -0.22 0.18
CA ALA A 6 25.24 0.61 0.31
C ALA A 6 25.03 1.69 1.38
N GLY A 7 26.11 2.30 1.87
CA GLY A 7 26.04 3.46 2.77
C GLY A 7 25.45 3.16 4.16
N LYS A 8 25.54 1.92 4.64
CA LYS A 8 25.08 1.53 5.98
C LYS A 8 25.81 2.33 7.06
N PRO A 9 25.10 2.94 8.03
CA PRO A 9 25.74 3.55 9.20
C PRO A 9 26.64 2.57 9.97
N ALA A 10 27.69 3.07 10.60
CA ALA A 10 28.67 2.22 11.30
C ALA A 10 28.07 1.56 12.57
N ASP A 11 27.14 2.24 13.22
CA ASP A 11 26.55 1.94 14.52
C ASP A 11 25.25 1.12 14.45
N ILE A 12 24.77 0.78 13.25
CA ILE A 12 23.58 -0.06 13.05
C ILE A 12 23.97 -1.29 12.22
N ASN A 13 23.55 -2.48 12.65
CA ASN A 13 23.70 -3.70 11.86
C ASN A 13 22.91 -3.62 10.54
N ASN A 14 23.21 -4.49 9.57
CA ASN A 14 22.33 -4.61 8.41
C ASN A 14 21.09 -5.42 8.80
N ASP A 15 19.99 -5.19 8.10
CA ASP A 15 18.72 -5.90 8.32
C ASP A 15 18.12 -5.82 9.73
N PRO A 16 18.25 -4.73 10.51
CA PRO A 16 17.59 -4.62 11.80
C PRO A 16 16.08 -4.60 11.59
N VAL A 17 15.41 -5.35 12.44
CA VAL A 17 13.96 -5.30 12.60
C VAL A 17 13.64 -4.26 13.68
N ARG A 18 12.59 -3.47 13.42
CA ARG A 18 12.05 -2.48 14.35
C ARG A 18 10.57 -2.78 14.51
N TYR A 19 10.15 -3.12 15.72
CA TYR A 19 8.77 -3.39 16.05
C TYR A 19 8.14 -2.12 16.61
N SER A 20 7.03 -1.66 16.00
CA SER A 20 6.24 -0.54 16.53
C SER A 20 5.15 -1.07 17.46
N TYR A 21 4.96 -0.38 18.58
CA TYR A 21 3.82 -0.55 19.47
C TYR A 21 3.02 0.74 19.48
N ASP A 22 1.77 0.63 19.06
CA ASP A 22 0.92 1.77 18.79
C ASP A 22 -0.09 1.99 19.92
N ASN A 23 -0.55 3.23 20.07
CA ASN A 23 -1.66 3.56 20.96
C ASN A 23 -3.02 3.32 20.28
N LEU A 24 -4.12 3.67 20.97
CA LEU A 24 -5.49 3.46 20.50
C LEU A 24 -5.76 4.01 19.09
N THR A 25 -5.19 5.17 18.74
CA THR A 25 -5.41 5.83 17.45
C THR A 25 -4.31 5.52 16.44
N GLY A 26 -3.47 4.50 16.70
CA GLY A 26 -2.41 4.04 15.80
C GLY A 26 -1.12 4.87 15.87
N GLY A 27 -0.97 5.77 16.84
CA GLY A 27 0.27 6.52 17.04
C GLY A 27 1.40 5.63 17.53
N SER A 28 2.50 5.56 16.77
CA SER A 28 3.69 4.75 17.11
C SER A 28 4.40 5.31 18.35
N GLY A 29 4.17 4.68 19.50
CA GLY A 29 4.64 5.19 20.79
C GLY A 29 5.97 4.59 21.26
N LEU A 30 6.25 3.35 20.88
CA LEU A 30 7.45 2.62 21.30
C LEU A 30 8.00 1.81 20.13
N GLU A 31 9.30 1.93 19.87
CA GLU A 31 10.02 1.05 18.95
C GLU A 31 10.97 0.12 19.69
N LEU A 32 10.90 -1.17 19.41
CA LEU A 32 11.82 -2.19 19.94
C LEU A 32 12.66 -2.83 18.83
N ASP A 33 13.87 -3.27 19.17
CA ASP A 33 14.71 -4.07 18.27
C ASP A 33 14.33 -5.57 18.27
N GLY A 34 15.03 -6.35 17.44
CA GLY A 34 14.85 -7.80 17.33
C GLY A 34 15.06 -8.60 18.62
N SER A 35 15.70 -8.00 19.63
CA SER A 35 15.95 -8.60 20.94
C SER A 35 14.99 -8.05 22.01
N GLY A 36 14.05 -7.17 21.65
CA GLY A 36 13.10 -6.56 22.57
C GLY A 36 13.64 -5.36 23.35
N ASN A 37 14.84 -4.85 23.02
CA ASN A 37 15.36 -3.65 23.67
C ASN A 37 14.73 -2.39 23.05
N VAL A 38 14.52 -1.37 23.88
CA VAL A 38 13.95 -0.09 23.44
C VAL A 38 14.91 0.64 22.50
N ILE A 39 14.42 1.00 21.32
CA ILE A 39 15.10 1.89 20.37
C ILE A 39 14.65 3.33 20.58
N SER A 40 13.34 3.57 20.58
CA SER A 40 12.75 4.91 20.71
C SER A 40 11.41 4.90 21.45
N MET A 41 11.07 6.04 22.05
CA MET A 41 9.78 6.31 22.67
C MET A 41 9.29 7.70 22.22
N GLU A 42 8.01 7.76 21.85
CA GLU A 42 7.35 8.99 21.40
C GLU A 42 5.98 9.15 22.06
N GLU A 43 5.71 10.35 22.57
CA GLU A 43 4.40 10.73 23.08
C GLU A 43 3.89 11.93 22.27
N TYR A 44 2.58 11.97 22.04
CA TYR A 44 1.95 12.96 21.17
C TYR A 44 0.99 13.84 21.96
N TYR A 45 0.95 15.13 21.65
CA TYR A 45 -0.20 15.98 21.93
C TYR A 45 -1.43 15.43 21.20
N PRO A 46 -2.66 15.77 21.65
CA PRO A 46 -3.90 15.22 21.06
C PRO A 46 -3.95 15.32 19.53
N TYR A 47 -3.52 16.44 18.97
CA TYR A 47 -3.54 16.72 17.52
C TYR A 47 -2.26 16.29 16.77
N GLY A 48 -1.40 15.46 17.37
CA GLY A 48 -0.30 14.80 16.67
C GLY A 48 1.03 15.54 16.64
N GLY A 49 1.13 16.69 17.30
CA GLY A 49 2.44 17.27 17.62
C GLY A 49 3.19 16.37 18.59
N THR A 50 4.49 16.13 18.38
CA THR A 50 5.30 15.33 19.30
C THR A 50 5.52 16.10 20.61
N ALA A 51 5.02 15.57 21.71
CA ALA A 51 5.19 16.13 23.06
C ALA A 51 6.49 15.64 23.71
N ARG A 52 6.84 14.38 23.47
CA ARG A 52 8.08 13.77 23.97
C ARG A 52 8.69 12.90 22.88
N TRP A 53 10.01 12.99 22.72
CA TRP A 53 10.77 12.15 21.82
C TRP A 53 12.09 11.77 22.46
N ALA A 54 12.36 10.47 22.56
CA ALA A 54 13.62 9.94 23.06
C ALA A 54 14.02 8.73 22.23
N ALA A 55 15.32 8.59 21.98
CA ALA A 55 15.90 7.43 21.30
C ALA A 55 17.23 7.08 21.96
N ARG A 56 17.63 5.80 21.90
CA ARG A 56 18.91 5.33 22.45
C ARG A 56 20.12 5.83 21.67
N SER A 57 19.93 6.21 20.40
CA SER A 57 20.97 6.81 19.55
C SER A 57 20.36 7.80 18.56
N GLN A 58 21.13 8.83 18.18
CA GLN A 58 20.70 9.79 17.17
C GLN A 58 20.56 9.15 15.78
N THR A 59 21.43 8.19 15.46
CA THR A 59 21.39 7.51 14.16
C THR A 59 20.12 6.69 14.00
N GLU A 60 19.71 5.93 15.02
CA GLU A 60 18.46 5.18 14.97
C GLU A 60 17.22 6.08 15.01
N ALA A 61 17.31 7.25 15.62
CA ALA A 61 16.21 8.22 15.63
C ALA A 61 15.85 8.71 14.22
N ASN A 62 16.84 8.82 13.33
CA ASN A 62 16.66 9.32 11.96
C ASN A 62 15.88 8.35 11.05
N TYR A 63 15.73 7.09 11.45
CA TYR A 63 15.03 6.07 10.67
C TYR A 63 13.57 5.85 11.09
N LYS A 64 13.02 6.65 12.01
CA LYS A 64 11.59 6.62 12.35
C LYS A 64 10.82 7.68 11.55
N THR A 65 10.13 7.22 10.50
CA THR A 65 9.30 8.06 9.61
C THR A 65 7.80 8.01 9.97
N VAL A 66 7.29 6.82 10.29
CA VAL A 66 5.90 6.61 10.72
C VAL A 66 5.74 6.95 12.20
N ARG A 67 4.79 7.85 12.51
CA ARG A 67 4.61 8.42 13.86
C ARG A 67 3.14 8.47 14.27
N TYR A 68 2.54 9.66 14.28
CA TYR A 68 1.16 9.87 14.69
C TYR A 68 0.17 9.20 13.74
N SER A 69 -0.85 8.54 14.31
CA SER A 69 -1.89 7.80 13.58
C SER A 69 -1.38 6.80 12.53
N GLY A 70 -0.16 6.28 12.71
CA GLY A 70 0.47 5.36 11.78
C GLY A 70 0.80 6.01 10.43
N LYS A 71 0.89 7.34 10.38
CA LYS A 71 1.21 8.09 9.15
C LYS A 71 2.62 8.64 9.19
N GLU A 72 3.19 8.79 7.99
CA GLU A 72 4.53 9.32 7.80
C GLU A 72 4.55 10.83 8.07
N ARG A 73 5.54 11.27 8.86
CA ARG A 73 5.85 12.68 9.05
C ARG A 73 7.01 13.07 8.15
N ASP A 74 6.73 13.91 7.16
CA ASP A 74 7.74 14.40 6.23
C ASP A 74 8.64 15.49 6.88
N ALA A 75 9.74 15.84 6.22
CA ALA A 75 10.69 16.87 6.64
C ALA A 75 10.04 18.25 6.84
N THR A 76 8.94 18.53 6.14
CA THR A 76 8.12 19.74 6.32
C THR A 76 7.38 19.78 7.66
N GLY A 77 7.33 18.65 8.37
CA GLY A 77 6.58 18.44 9.60
C GLY A 77 5.11 18.06 9.38
N LEU A 78 4.65 18.06 8.12
CA LEU A 78 3.31 17.62 7.74
C LEU A 78 3.20 16.10 7.82
N TYR A 79 1.99 15.61 8.09
CA TYR A 79 1.67 14.19 7.99
C TYR A 79 0.97 13.89 6.66
N TYR A 80 1.44 12.87 5.95
CA TYR A 80 0.80 12.41 4.72
C TYR A 80 -0.21 11.30 5.02
N TYR A 81 -1.49 11.56 4.76
CA TYR A 81 -2.59 10.62 5.00
C TYR A 81 -3.08 9.90 3.73
N GLY A 82 -2.47 10.17 2.56
CA GLY A 82 -2.94 9.65 1.27
C GLY A 82 -3.57 10.76 0.44
N TYR A 83 -4.82 11.12 0.71
CA TYR A 83 -5.52 12.15 -0.07
C TYR A 83 -5.20 13.58 0.37
N ARG A 84 -4.79 13.77 1.63
CA ARG A 84 -4.49 15.08 2.20
C ARG A 84 -3.23 15.07 3.06
N TYR A 85 -2.61 16.24 3.14
CA TYR A 85 -1.60 16.55 4.14
C TYR A 85 -2.25 17.18 5.37
N TYR A 86 -1.78 16.79 6.55
CA TYR A 86 -2.29 17.24 7.84
C TYR A 86 -1.26 18.11 8.58
N GLN A 87 -1.74 19.19 9.23
CA GLN A 87 -0.92 20.12 10.00
C GLN A 87 -1.09 19.86 11.51
N PRO A 88 -0.20 19.11 12.16
CA PRO A 88 -0.35 18.75 13.57
C PRO A 88 -0.30 19.95 14.53
N TRP A 89 0.43 21.01 14.15
CA TRP A 89 0.51 22.25 14.94
C TRP A 89 -0.74 23.13 14.82
N ALA A 90 -1.52 22.98 13.75
CA ALA A 90 -2.73 23.76 13.50
C ALA A 90 -4.02 22.96 13.80
N GLY A 91 -3.91 21.65 13.99
CA GLY A 91 -5.04 20.76 14.28
C GLY A 91 -6.03 20.64 13.11
N ARG A 92 -5.57 20.77 11.86
CA ARG A 92 -6.45 20.78 10.67
C ARG A 92 -5.76 20.29 9.40
N TRP A 93 -6.57 20.01 8.38
CA TRP A 93 -6.08 19.64 7.05
C TRP A 93 -5.50 20.84 6.30
N LEU A 94 -4.47 20.58 5.49
CA LEU A 94 -3.85 21.59 4.63
C LEU A 94 -4.74 21.99 3.44
N SER A 95 -5.55 21.04 2.96
CA SER A 95 -6.49 21.24 1.85
C SER A 95 -7.91 20.86 2.26
N ALA A 96 -8.89 21.44 1.57
CA ALA A 96 -10.29 21.07 1.71
C ALA A 96 -10.48 19.57 1.41
N ASP A 97 -11.45 18.96 2.09
CA ASP A 97 -11.85 17.58 1.88
C ASP A 97 -12.28 17.33 0.43
N PRO A 98 -11.61 16.44 -0.33
CA PRO A 98 -12.03 16.05 -1.67
C PRO A 98 -13.42 15.40 -1.71
N ALA A 99 -13.86 14.79 -0.61
CA ALA A 99 -15.21 14.24 -0.48
C ALA A 99 -16.27 15.35 -0.33
N GLY A 100 -15.88 16.61 -0.12
CA GLY A 100 -16.80 17.72 0.09
C GLY A 100 -17.38 17.72 1.50
N THR A 101 -18.68 17.98 1.64
CA THR A 101 -19.33 18.19 2.95
C THR A 101 -19.80 16.89 3.63
N VAL A 102 -19.17 15.75 3.32
CA VAL A 102 -19.59 14.42 3.84
C VAL A 102 -19.37 14.31 5.35
N ASP A 103 -18.40 15.02 5.92
CA ASP A 103 -18.15 15.07 7.39
C ASP A 103 -18.55 16.40 8.03
N GLY A 104 -19.51 17.09 7.38
CA GLY A 104 -20.02 18.38 7.78
C GLY A 104 -19.53 19.53 6.91
N LEU A 105 -20.00 20.74 7.23
CA LEU A 105 -19.74 21.93 6.43
C LEU A 105 -18.28 22.41 6.50
N ASN A 106 -17.52 21.96 7.51
CA ASN A 106 -16.12 22.34 7.67
C ASN A 106 -15.20 21.32 7.00
N VAL A 107 -14.89 21.56 5.73
CA VAL A 107 -14.02 20.71 4.90
C VAL A 107 -12.54 20.67 5.33
N PHE A 108 -12.15 21.43 6.36
CA PHE A 108 -10.79 21.41 6.92
C PHE A 108 -10.72 20.73 8.30
N LEU A 109 -11.85 20.23 8.80
CA LEU A 109 -11.97 19.67 10.14
C LEU A 109 -11.21 18.34 10.27
N MET A 110 -10.40 18.22 11.33
CA MET A 110 -9.70 16.98 11.65
C MET A 110 -10.55 16.13 12.59
N VAL A 111 -10.94 14.93 12.17
CA VAL A 111 -11.62 13.88 12.94
C VAL A 111 -12.67 14.40 13.95
N ARG A 112 -13.57 15.26 13.49
CA ARG A 112 -14.65 15.84 14.31
C ARG A 112 -14.17 16.52 15.62
N ASN A 113 -12.95 17.07 15.63
CA ASN A 113 -12.27 17.63 16.80
C ASN A 113 -12.10 16.64 17.97
N ASN A 114 -12.12 15.33 17.72
CA ASN A 114 -11.92 14.30 18.75
C ASN A 114 -10.78 13.33 18.36
N PRO A 115 -9.53 13.81 18.30
CA PRO A 115 -8.38 13.00 17.88
C PRO A 115 -7.88 12.00 18.93
N ILE A 116 -8.51 11.97 20.11
CA ILE A 116 -8.18 11.01 21.18
C ILE A 116 -8.85 9.66 20.92
N SER A 117 -10.08 9.67 20.39
CA SER A 117 -10.83 8.44 20.12
C SER A 117 -11.04 8.16 18.64
N LEU A 118 -10.86 9.16 17.77
CA LEU A 118 -11.05 9.01 16.32
C LEU A 118 -9.70 9.11 15.59
N ARG A 119 -9.61 8.37 14.47
CA ARG A 119 -8.45 8.32 13.59
C ARG A 119 -8.95 8.38 12.15
N ASP A 120 -8.34 9.22 11.31
CA ASP A 120 -8.56 9.19 9.85
C ASP A 120 -7.51 8.30 9.18
N ASP A 121 -7.97 7.33 8.39
CA ASP A 121 -7.09 6.40 7.68
C ASP A 121 -6.55 6.99 6.38
N MET A 122 -7.32 7.82 5.68
CA MET A 122 -7.03 8.24 4.29
C MET A 122 -7.04 9.76 4.10
N GLY A 123 -7.38 10.51 5.14
CA GLY A 123 -7.72 11.92 5.05
C GLY A 123 -9.06 12.13 4.34
N LEU A 124 -10.06 11.28 4.60
CA LEU A 124 -11.39 11.32 3.96
C LEU A 124 -12.52 10.97 4.92
N ILE A 125 -12.33 11.04 6.24
CA ILE A 125 -13.39 10.59 7.16
C ILE A 125 -14.66 11.42 6.95
N GLY A 126 -15.72 10.65 6.66
CA GLY A 126 -17.13 10.95 6.42
C GLY A 126 -17.81 9.58 6.22
N GLU A 127 -19.13 9.46 6.33
CA GLU A 127 -19.89 8.18 6.38
C GLU A 127 -19.63 7.21 5.20
N ASN A 128 -18.98 7.68 4.12
CA ASN A 128 -18.60 6.89 2.94
C ASN A 128 -17.28 6.13 3.06
N ALA A 129 -16.55 6.21 4.19
CA ALA A 129 -15.36 5.37 4.38
C ALA A 129 -15.69 3.87 4.36
N ILE A 130 -16.92 3.50 4.76
CA ILE A 130 -17.44 2.14 4.66
C ILE A 130 -17.75 1.81 3.19
N GLU A 131 -18.51 2.65 2.48
CA GLU A 131 -18.81 2.43 1.05
C GLU A 131 -17.54 2.36 0.19
N ILE A 132 -16.54 3.19 0.45
CA ILE A 132 -15.26 3.17 -0.28
C ILE A 132 -14.45 1.92 0.07
N LYS A 133 -14.46 1.46 1.33
CA LYS A 133 -13.82 0.20 1.74
C LYS A 133 -14.53 -1.02 1.13
N GLU A 134 -15.86 -1.02 1.10
CA GLU A 134 -16.68 -2.05 0.47
C GLU A 134 -16.48 -2.07 -1.05
N LEU A 135 -16.45 -0.90 -1.67
CA LEU A 135 -16.19 -0.75 -3.10
C LEU A 135 -14.76 -1.20 -3.45
N ALA A 136 -13.76 -0.83 -2.66
CA ALA A 136 -12.38 -1.27 -2.85
C ALA A 136 -12.24 -2.79 -2.66
N ALA A 137 -12.91 -3.37 -1.66
CA ALA A 137 -12.94 -4.82 -1.44
C ALA A 137 -13.60 -5.55 -2.62
N LYS A 138 -14.70 -5.01 -3.15
CA LYS A 138 -15.36 -5.54 -4.34
C LYS A 138 -14.45 -5.48 -5.57
N TYR A 139 -13.76 -4.37 -5.80
CA TYR A 139 -12.80 -4.26 -6.90
C TYR A 139 -11.62 -5.21 -6.75
N GLU A 140 -11.17 -5.50 -5.52
CA GLU A 140 -10.13 -6.51 -5.26
C GLU A 140 -10.64 -7.92 -5.54
N GLU A 141 -11.86 -8.25 -5.13
CA GLU A 141 -12.51 -9.54 -5.42
C GLU A 141 -12.73 -9.75 -6.93
N ASP A 142 -13.25 -8.73 -7.63
CA ASP A 142 -13.42 -8.74 -9.08
C ASP A 142 -12.06 -8.94 -9.80
N ALA A 143 -11.00 -8.27 -9.31
CA ALA A 143 -9.68 -8.42 -9.90
C ALA A 143 -9.02 -9.77 -9.58
N GLU A 144 -9.25 -10.33 -8.38
CA GLU A 144 -8.84 -11.70 -8.05
C GLU A 144 -9.57 -12.73 -8.91
N TYR A 145 -10.86 -12.53 -9.17
CA TYR A 145 -11.66 -13.37 -10.05
C TYR A 145 -11.13 -13.33 -11.49
N GLU A 146 -10.91 -12.15 -12.05
CA GLU A 146 -10.34 -11.96 -13.39
C GLU A 146 -8.95 -12.59 -13.52
N VAL A 147 -8.07 -12.44 -12.52
CA VAL A 147 -6.76 -13.09 -12.53
C VAL A 147 -6.83 -14.60 -12.31
N GLY A 148 -7.77 -15.08 -11.50
CA GLY A 148 -8.07 -16.50 -11.36
C GLY A 148 -8.51 -17.12 -12.68
N LEU A 149 -9.41 -16.46 -13.40
CA LEU A 149 -9.89 -16.85 -14.71
C LEU A 149 -8.76 -16.84 -15.75
N ALA A 150 -7.96 -15.76 -15.78
CA ALA A 150 -6.81 -15.65 -16.66
C ALA A 150 -5.78 -16.76 -16.40
N ARG A 151 -5.54 -17.12 -15.12
CA ARG A 151 -4.67 -18.23 -14.72
C ARG A 151 -5.22 -19.58 -15.20
N GLN A 152 -6.53 -19.80 -15.09
CA GLN A 152 -7.18 -21.04 -15.53
C GLN A 152 -7.11 -21.19 -17.05
N VAL A 153 -7.45 -20.13 -17.80
CA VAL A 153 -7.33 -20.08 -19.26
C VAL A 153 -5.89 -20.33 -19.70
N LEU A 154 -4.92 -19.69 -19.03
CA LEU A 154 -3.50 -19.86 -19.33
C LEU A 154 -3.03 -21.29 -19.05
N LYS A 155 -3.45 -21.89 -17.93
CA LYS A 155 -3.13 -23.27 -17.58
C LYS A 155 -3.68 -24.24 -18.63
N THR A 156 -4.95 -24.08 -19.02
CA THR A 156 -5.57 -24.88 -20.08
C THR A 156 -4.89 -24.68 -21.44
N ALA A 157 -4.51 -23.44 -21.78
CA ALA A 157 -3.78 -23.16 -23.02
C ALA A 157 -2.39 -23.81 -23.03
N ILE A 158 -1.63 -23.74 -21.93
CA ILE A 158 -0.31 -24.37 -21.78
C ILE A 158 -0.43 -25.91 -21.85
N GLU A 159 -1.44 -26.50 -21.19
CA GLU A 159 -1.70 -27.94 -21.24
C GLU A 159 -2.06 -28.41 -22.66
N LYS A 160 -2.94 -27.68 -23.36
CA LYS A 160 -3.28 -27.98 -24.76
C LYS A 160 -2.06 -27.80 -25.69
N LEU A 161 -1.24 -26.77 -25.48
CA LEU A 161 -0.02 -26.52 -26.28
C LEU A 161 1.05 -27.59 -26.06
N ARG A 162 1.06 -28.27 -24.90
CA ARG A 162 1.94 -29.43 -24.63
C ARG A 162 1.52 -30.69 -25.36
N GLN A 163 0.25 -30.81 -25.76
CA GLN A 163 -0.32 -32.03 -26.35
C GLN A 163 -0.38 -31.99 -27.89
N ASP A 164 0.13 -30.93 -28.54
CA ASP A 164 0.15 -30.69 -30.01
C ASP A 164 -1.20 -30.90 -30.75
N THR A 165 -2.32 -30.93 -30.01
CA THR A 165 -3.67 -31.25 -30.49
C THR A 165 -4.63 -30.06 -30.32
N LEU A 166 -4.16 -28.83 -30.56
CA LEU A 166 -5.09 -27.70 -30.61
C LEU A 166 -5.92 -27.75 -31.89
N ASP A 167 -7.23 -27.97 -31.72
CA ASP A 167 -8.23 -27.83 -32.77
C ASP A 167 -8.29 -26.38 -33.31
N LYS A 168 -8.82 -26.24 -34.52
CA LYS A 168 -8.86 -24.97 -35.26
C LYS A 168 -9.68 -23.89 -34.55
N GLN A 169 -10.73 -24.27 -33.81
CA GLN A 169 -11.62 -23.35 -33.10
C GLN A 169 -10.95 -22.78 -31.84
N THR A 170 -10.21 -23.62 -31.10
CA THR A 170 -9.42 -23.16 -29.94
C THR A 170 -8.32 -22.16 -30.36
N LYS A 171 -7.67 -22.36 -31.51
CA LYS A 171 -6.67 -21.42 -32.06
C LYS A 171 -7.28 -20.06 -32.41
N GLU A 172 -8.50 -20.04 -32.93
CA GLU A 172 -9.18 -18.81 -33.33
C GLU A 172 -9.69 -18.00 -32.13
N ARG A 173 -10.18 -18.67 -31.09
CA ARG A 173 -10.56 -18.00 -29.83
C ARG A 173 -9.36 -17.39 -29.10
N ILE A 174 -8.21 -18.08 -29.11
CA ILE A 174 -6.95 -17.51 -28.58
C ILE A 174 -6.55 -16.29 -29.41
N ARG A 175 -6.69 -16.34 -30.75
CA ARG A 175 -6.45 -15.16 -31.60
C ARG A 175 -7.39 -14.00 -31.30
N GLU A 176 -8.67 -14.22 -31.01
CA GLU A 176 -9.60 -13.13 -30.65
C GLU A 176 -9.21 -12.47 -29.33
N VAL A 177 -8.89 -13.27 -28.30
CA VAL A 177 -8.53 -12.76 -26.96
C VAL A 177 -7.20 -11.99 -26.99
N PHE A 178 -6.23 -12.43 -27.80
CA PHE A 178 -4.93 -11.79 -27.92
C PHE A 178 -4.80 -10.86 -29.15
N GLY A 179 -5.88 -10.65 -29.90
CA GLY A 179 -5.86 -10.11 -31.27
C GLY A 179 -6.32 -8.67 -31.42
N ARG A 180 -5.60 -7.72 -30.83
CA ARG A 180 -5.36 -6.39 -31.43
C ARG A 180 -3.95 -5.90 -31.11
N ARG A 181 -2.96 -6.59 -31.65
CA ARG A 181 -1.69 -6.05 -32.18
C ARG A 181 -0.98 -7.19 -32.93
N SER A 182 -0.35 -6.85 -34.04
CA SER A 182 0.21 -7.71 -35.09
C SER A 182 1.31 -8.68 -34.62
N PHE A 183 0.98 -9.72 -33.84
CA PHE A 183 2.01 -10.51 -33.12
C PHE A 183 2.21 -11.97 -33.59
N LEU A 184 1.34 -12.54 -34.41
CA LEU A 184 1.44 -13.96 -34.78
C LEU A 184 1.84 -14.20 -36.25
N ARG A 185 2.99 -13.64 -36.67
CA ARG A 185 3.67 -14.06 -37.91
C ARG A 185 4.94 -14.85 -37.55
N LYS A 186 4.81 -16.17 -37.50
CA LYS A 186 5.89 -17.19 -37.37
C LYS A 186 6.67 -17.25 -36.04
N THR A 187 6.01 -17.21 -34.89
CA THR A 187 6.68 -17.45 -33.59
C THR A 187 6.56 -18.91 -33.15
N LYS A 188 7.70 -19.54 -32.81
CA LYS A 188 7.77 -20.90 -32.22
C LYS A 188 6.93 -20.94 -30.94
N THR A 189 6.22 -22.04 -30.70
CA THR A 189 5.33 -22.27 -29.55
C THR A 189 5.96 -21.96 -28.20
N SER A 190 7.28 -22.15 -28.05
CA SER A 190 8.03 -21.78 -26.85
C SER A 190 7.99 -20.28 -26.54
N ARG A 191 8.07 -19.43 -27.57
CA ARG A 191 8.12 -17.96 -27.42
C ARG A 191 6.77 -17.38 -27.01
N ILE A 192 5.68 -17.98 -27.47
CA ILE A 192 4.30 -17.64 -27.05
C ILE A 192 4.11 -17.99 -25.57
N LYS A 193 4.68 -19.11 -25.10
CA LYS A 193 4.62 -19.51 -23.70
C LYS A 193 5.35 -18.52 -22.78
N ASP A 194 6.54 -18.09 -23.18
CA ASP A 194 7.36 -17.16 -22.37
C ASP A 194 6.70 -15.78 -22.25
N GLU A 195 6.10 -15.27 -23.34
CA GLU A 195 5.38 -13.99 -23.34
C GLU A 195 4.08 -14.04 -22.54
N LEU A 196 3.35 -15.15 -22.59
CA LEU A 196 2.16 -15.34 -21.75
C LEU A 196 2.52 -15.38 -20.25
N LEU A 197 3.65 -16.00 -19.90
CA LEU A 197 4.16 -16.01 -18.54
C LEU A 197 4.56 -14.58 -18.09
N ALA A 198 5.25 -13.84 -18.95
CA ALA A 198 5.69 -12.48 -18.65
C ALA A 198 4.51 -11.51 -18.44
N ASN A 199 3.47 -11.60 -19.28
CA ASN A 199 2.26 -10.81 -19.09
C ASN A 199 1.51 -11.18 -17.80
N PHE A 200 1.51 -12.46 -17.42
CA PHE A 200 0.89 -12.91 -16.17
C PHE A 200 1.61 -12.36 -14.94
N GLU A 201 2.94 -12.41 -14.92
CA GLU A 201 3.74 -11.83 -13.84
C GLU A 201 3.52 -10.31 -13.73
N HIS A 202 3.45 -9.60 -14.86
CA HIS A 202 3.17 -8.17 -14.87
C HIS A 202 1.77 -7.82 -14.32
N MET A 203 0.75 -8.65 -14.60
CA MET A 203 -0.59 -8.47 -14.01
C MET A 203 -0.59 -8.75 -12.50
N ARG A 204 0.17 -9.76 -12.06
CA ARG A 204 0.32 -10.10 -10.63
C ARG A 204 1.00 -8.98 -9.84
N GLU A 205 2.04 -8.35 -10.40
CA GLU A 205 2.73 -7.22 -9.77
C GLU A 205 1.81 -6.01 -9.62
N LYS A 206 1.01 -5.66 -10.65
CA LYS A 206 0.04 -4.57 -10.56
C LYS A 206 -0.99 -4.77 -9.44
N LEU A 207 -1.41 -6.01 -9.21
CA LEU A 207 -2.32 -6.34 -8.11
C LEU A 207 -1.65 -6.29 -6.74
N ALA A 208 -0.42 -6.77 -6.62
CA ALA A 208 0.33 -6.67 -5.37
C ALA A 208 0.55 -5.21 -4.94
N VAL A 209 0.83 -4.32 -5.90
CA VAL A 209 0.95 -2.87 -5.66
C VAL A 209 -0.39 -2.27 -5.21
N SER A 210 -1.51 -2.69 -5.82
CA SER A 210 -2.85 -2.24 -5.41
C SER A 210 -3.22 -2.67 -3.97
N ARG A 211 -2.79 -3.87 -3.54
CA ARG A 211 -3.05 -4.36 -2.17
C ARG A 211 -2.24 -3.63 -1.10
N LEU A 212 -1.01 -3.23 -1.42
CA LEU A 212 -0.19 -2.43 -0.52
C LEU A 212 -0.80 -1.04 -0.27
N PHE A 213 -1.49 -0.49 -1.27
CA PHE A 213 -2.13 0.82 -1.21
C PHE A 213 -3.43 0.84 -0.38
N LEU A 214 -4.08 -0.32 -0.18
CA LEU A 214 -5.34 -0.46 0.56
C LEU A 214 -5.15 -0.95 2.01
N ARG A 215 -3.97 -1.49 2.35
CA ARG A 215 -3.65 -2.03 3.69
C ARG A 215 -2.83 -1.08 4.58
N SER A 216 -2.50 0.12 4.11
CA SER A 216 -1.70 1.16 4.82
C SER A 216 -2.54 2.37 5.24
#